data_AF-A0A1B7NEJ1-F1
#
_entry.id   AF-A0A1B7NEJ1-F1
#
_cell.length_a   1.000
_cell.length_b   1.000
_cell.length_c   1.000
_cell.angle_alpha   90.00
_cell.angle_beta   90.00
_cell.angle_gamma   90.00
#
_symmetry.space_group_name_H-M   'P 1'
#
loop_
_entity.id
_entity.type
_entity.pdbx_description
1 polymer ?
#
loop_
_entity_poly.entity_id
_entity_poly.type
_entity_poly.pdbx_seq_one_letter_code
_entity_poly.pdbx_strand_id
1 'polypeptide(L)'
;MTTMNLKPLYKRLDHEDEGENAATTRGAIEGALLGSAIVAPTWYMLNRRWPAFRSMPYTVKTLGAVIITAPLISIRAEHRGLEFHRKHWPGVEKTELEKREAAERARWASLSTKDKLAEWTANHQLSVIIGSWALTMGIVGNKVMRDPLMSTPNKLVQVRLWAQGLTIGVVIATAALTHSQRARAARMRTYSPDHTWAHLLDEQHLEKERAQKT
;
A
#
# COMPACT_ATOMS: atom_id res chain seq x y z
N MET A 1 -9.32 -45.09 -18.17
CA MET A 1 -9.64 -44.05 -17.16
C MET A 1 -8.61 -44.16 -16.05
N THR A 2 -7.56 -43.35 -16.09
CA THR A 2 -6.51 -43.34 -15.05
C THR A 2 -6.96 -42.42 -13.93
N THR A 3 -7.24 -42.96 -12.75
CA THR A 3 -7.55 -42.14 -11.56
C THR A 3 -6.30 -41.40 -11.14
N MET A 4 -6.24 -40.10 -11.44
CA MET A 4 -5.16 -39.22 -11.02
C MET A 4 -5.13 -39.17 -9.48
N ASN A 5 -4.02 -39.59 -8.88
CA ASN A 5 -3.87 -39.64 -7.42
C ASN A 5 -3.65 -38.21 -6.89
N LEU A 6 -4.68 -37.62 -6.30
CA LEU A 6 -4.73 -36.22 -5.86
C LEU A 6 -4.12 -35.97 -4.48
N LYS A 7 -3.87 -37.02 -3.67
CA LYS A 7 -3.26 -36.90 -2.34
C LYS A 7 -1.97 -36.08 -2.28
N PRO A 8 -0.98 -36.28 -3.16
CA PRO A 8 0.26 -35.49 -3.14
C PRO A 8 0.05 -34.03 -3.53
N LEU A 9 -0.95 -33.73 -4.36
CA LEU A 9 -1.29 -32.38 -4.78
C LEU A 9 -1.99 -31.61 -3.66
N TYR A 10 -2.96 -32.24 -2.99
CA TYR A 10 -3.64 -31.71 -1.81
C TYR A 10 -2.65 -31.40 -0.69
N LYS A 11 -1.75 -32.35 -0.37
CA LYS A 11 -0.72 -32.16 0.65
C LYS A 11 0.24 -31.01 0.33
N ARG A 12 0.58 -30.79 -0.95
CA ARG A 12 1.41 -29.65 -1.35
C ARG A 12 0.67 -28.33 -1.13
N LEU A 13 -0.59 -28.26 -1.55
CA LEU A 13 -1.43 -27.06 -1.39
C LEU A 13 -1.60 -26.70 0.09
N ASP A 14 -1.89 -27.68 0.95
CA ASP A 14 -2.02 -27.45 2.40
C ASP A 14 -0.73 -26.83 2.98
N HIS A 15 0.45 -27.33 2.58
CA HIS A 15 1.73 -26.78 3.05
C HIS A 15 2.04 -25.37 2.51
N GLU A 16 1.61 -25.05 1.29
CA GLU A 16 1.74 -23.72 0.70
C GLU A 16 0.81 -22.72 1.43
N ASP A 17 -0.43 -23.11 1.70
CA ASP A 17 -1.42 -22.32 2.46
C ASP A 17 -0.97 -22.07 3.91
N GLU A 18 -0.40 -23.08 4.58
CA GLU A 18 0.19 -22.95 5.91
C GLU A 18 1.36 -21.94 5.92
N GLY A 19 2.23 -22.01 4.92
CA GLY A 19 3.37 -21.09 4.77
C GLY A 19 2.94 -19.65 4.49
N GLU A 20 1.96 -19.45 3.63
CA GLU A 20 1.37 -18.14 3.34
C GLU A 20 0.68 -17.54 4.56
N ASN A 21 -0.12 -18.35 5.28
CA ASN A 21 -0.78 -17.93 6.50
C ASN A 21 0.23 -17.54 7.58
N ALA A 22 1.31 -18.31 7.75
CA ALA A 22 2.38 -17.98 8.69
C ALA A 22 3.08 -16.66 8.33
N ALA A 23 3.37 -16.43 7.05
CA ALA A 23 3.99 -15.19 6.57
C ALA A 23 3.07 -13.97 6.78
N THR A 24 1.79 -14.12 6.45
CA THR A 24 0.76 -13.08 6.62
C THR A 24 0.54 -12.75 8.10
N THR A 25 0.45 -13.77 8.96
CA THR A 25 0.31 -13.61 10.41
C THR A 25 1.51 -12.89 11.01
N ARG A 26 2.72 -13.25 10.58
CA ARG A 26 3.93 -12.55 10.99
C ARG A 26 3.90 -11.07 10.57
N GLY A 27 3.48 -10.79 9.34
CA GLY A 27 3.30 -9.41 8.87
C GLY A 27 2.27 -8.64 9.68
N ALA A 28 1.15 -9.27 10.03
CA ALA A 28 0.13 -8.68 10.90
C ALA A 28 0.68 -8.31 12.28
N ILE A 29 1.46 -9.20 12.91
CA ILE A 29 2.11 -8.95 14.20
C ILE A 29 3.11 -7.80 14.10
N GLU A 30 3.95 -7.79 13.06
CA GLU A 30 4.90 -6.70 12.79
C GLU A 30 4.16 -5.36 12.62
N GLY A 31 3.04 -5.36 11.91
CA GLY A 31 2.17 -4.18 11.76
C GLY A 31 1.54 -3.71 13.07
N ALA A 32 1.09 -4.63 13.93
CA ALA A 32 0.53 -4.31 15.24
C ALA A 32 1.58 -3.69 16.18
N LEU A 33 2.81 -4.23 16.17
CA LEU A 33 3.93 -3.70 16.94
C LEU A 33 4.33 -2.30 16.46
N LEU A 34 4.43 -2.11 15.15
CA LEU A 34 4.71 -0.79 14.56
C LEU A 34 3.61 0.23 14.88
N GLY A 35 2.35 -0.16 14.75
CA GLY A 35 1.22 0.70 15.10
C GLY A 35 1.24 1.09 16.58
N SER A 36 1.48 0.14 17.47
CA SER A 36 1.61 0.39 18.91
C SER A 36 2.79 1.31 19.24
N ALA A 37 3.93 1.11 18.57
CA ALA A 37 5.11 1.94 18.72
C ALA A 37 4.92 3.39 18.25
N ILE A 38 3.96 3.64 17.36
CA ILE A 38 3.56 5.00 16.96
C ILE A 38 2.51 5.56 17.95
N VAL A 39 1.45 4.81 18.20
CA VAL A 39 0.30 5.27 19.01
C VAL A 39 0.70 5.59 20.44
N ALA A 40 1.47 4.72 21.10
CA ALA A 40 1.83 4.90 22.51
C ALA A 40 2.59 6.21 22.79
N PRO A 41 3.70 6.55 22.10
CA PRO A 41 4.38 7.83 22.31
C PRO A 41 3.54 9.03 21.85
N THR A 42 2.75 8.90 20.78
CA THR A 42 1.82 9.95 20.37
C THR A 42 0.80 10.25 21.47
N TRP A 43 0.18 9.23 22.06
CA TRP A 43 -0.79 9.40 23.16
C TRP A 43 -0.14 10.00 24.39
N TYR A 44 1.04 9.52 24.76
CA TYR A 44 1.80 10.08 25.88
C TYR A 44 2.10 11.58 25.68
N MET A 45 2.57 11.96 24.49
CA MET A 45 2.90 13.35 24.17
C MET A 45 1.65 14.26 24.13
N LEU A 46 0.56 13.81 23.49
CA LEU A 46 -0.69 14.58 23.45
C LEU A 46 -1.31 14.73 24.84
N ASN A 47 -1.29 13.66 25.64
CA ASN A 47 -1.80 13.70 27.01
C ASN A 47 -1.00 14.65 27.89
N ARG A 48 0.32 14.80 27.64
CA ARG A 48 1.18 15.73 28.39
C ARG A 48 0.98 17.19 27.97
N ARG A 49 0.92 17.49 26.67
CA ARG A 49 0.90 18.88 26.18
C ARG A 49 -0.49 19.49 26.02
N TRP A 50 -1.52 18.70 25.70
CA TRP A 50 -2.80 19.25 25.24
C TRP A 50 -3.94 18.96 26.25
N PRO A 51 -4.44 19.98 26.97
CA PRO A 51 -5.54 19.82 27.94
C PRO A 51 -6.82 19.24 27.32
N ALA A 52 -7.14 19.64 26.09
CA ALA A 52 -8.30 19.14 25.35
C ALA A 52 -8.21 17.63 25.06
N PHE A 53 -7.01 17.09 24.89
CA PHE A 53 -6.81 15.67 24.69
C PHE A 53 -6.96 14.88 26.00
N ARG A 54 -6.55 15.47 27.13
CA ARG A 54 -6.72 14.86 28.46
C ARG A 54 -8.20 14.64 28.79
N SER A 55 -9.05 15.65 28.55
CA SER A 55 -10.49 15.59 28.82
C SER A 55 -11.30 14.77 27.82
N MET A 56 -10.68 14.25 26.75
CA MET A 56 -11.37 13.52 25.71
C MET A 56 -11.79 12.10 26.17
N PRO A 57 -13.00 11.62 25.82
CA PRO A 57 -13.47 10.29 26.16
C PRO A 57 -12.54 9.18 25.66
N TYR A 58 -12.45 8.09 26.43
CA TYR A 58 -11.63 6.93 26.05
C TYR A 58 -12.04 6.33 24.70
N THR A 59 -13.32 6.36 24.33
CA THR A 59 -13.81 5.86 23.04
C THR A 59 -13.18 6.56 21.84
N VAL A 60 -13.03 7.89 21.91
CA VAL A 60 -12.39 8.65 20.82
C VAL A 60 -10.90 8.36 20.79
N LYS A 61 -10.30 8.14 21.96
CA LYS A 61 -8.89 7.77 22.09
C LYS A 61 -8.60 6.39 21.48
N THR A 62 -9.43 5.39 21.78
CA THR A 62 -9.28 4.04 21.22
C THR A 62 -9.55 4.02 19.72
N LEU A 63 -10.55 4.79 19.24
CA LEU A 63 -10.82 4.93 17.82
C LEU A 63 -9.59 5.47 17.06
N GLY A 64 -8.93 6.50 17.59
CA GLY A 64 -7.69 7.03 17.00
C GLY A 64 -6.57 5.98 16.92
N ALA A 65 -6.41 5.15 17.96
CA ALA A 65 -5.45 4.05 17.96
C ALA A 65 -5.76 3.00 16.88
N VAL A 66 -7.03 2.64 16.70
CA VAL A 66 -7.48 1.68 15.68
C VAL A 66 -7.26 2.21 14.27
N ILE A 67 -7.59 3.48 14.01
CA ILE A 67 -7.41 4.12 12.70
C ILE A 67 -5.94 4.06 12.24
N ILE A 68 -4.98 4.10 13.17
CA ILE A 68 -3.56 4.02 12.85
C ILE A 68 -3.10 2.55 12.75
N THR A 69 -3.49 1.72 13.72
CA THR A 69 -2.94 0.36 13.87
C THR A 69 -3.53 -0.62 12.86
N ALA A 70 -4.84 -0.57 12.60
CA ALA A 70 -5.49 -1.55 11.74
C ALA A 70 -5.00 -1.50 10.27
N PRO A 71 -4.82 -0.32 9.63
CA PRO A 71 -4.23 -0.27 8.30
C PRO A 71 -2.78 -0.77 8.27
N LEU A 72 -1.98 -0.49 9.31
CA LEU A 72 -0.59 -0.96 9.39
C LEU A 72 -0.49 -2.48 9.50
N ILE A 73 -1.39 -3.11 10.26
CA ILE A 73 -1.54 -4.57 10.31
C ILE A 73 -1.81 -5.10 8.90
N SER A 74 -2.81 -4.54 8.22
CA SER A 74 -3.23 -5.02 6.90
C SER A 74 -2.12 -4.88 5.85
N ILE A 75 -1.48 -3.71 5.77
CA ILE A 75 -0.40 -3.43 4.82
C ILE A 75 0.80 -4.36 5.05
N ARG A 76 1.20 -4.57 6.31
CA ARG A 76 2.35 -5.44 6.62
C ARG A 76 2.04 -6.91 6.39
N ALA A 77 0.83 -7.35 6.69
CA ALA A 77 0.36 -8.70 6.39
C ALA A 77 0.43 -8.98 4.88
N GLU A 78 -0.12 -8.09 4.06
CA GLU A 78 -0.11 -8.19 2.60
C GLU A 78 1.32 -8.20 2.04
N HIS A 79 2.18 -7.29 2.52
CA HIS A 79 3.56 -7.21 2.05
C HIS A 79 4.37 -8.49 2.33
N ARG A 80 4.12 -9.14 3.47
CA ARG A 80 4.76 -10.42 3.81
C ARG A 80 4.18 -11.60 3.02
N GLY A 81 2.87 -11.59 2.77
CA GLY A 81 2.24 -12.55 1.86
C GLY A 81 2.87 -12.46 0.46
N LEU A 82 2.96 -11.25 -0.10
CA LEU A 82 3.59 -11.01 -1.41
C LEU A 82 5.07 -11.41 -1.45
N GLU A 83 5.83 -11.18 -0.37
CA GLU A 83 7.22 -11.68 -0.27
C GLU A 83 7.30 -13.20 -0.29
N PHE A 84 6.37 -13.90 0.38
CA PHE A 84 6.31 -15.35 0.40
C PHE A 84 6.00 -15.92 -1.00
N HIS A 85 4.99 -15.36 -1.67
CA HIS A 85 4.64 -15.69 -3.07
C HIS A 85 5.82 -15.48 -4.02
N ARG A 86 6.49 -14.33 -3.92
CA ARG A 86 7.66 -14.01 -4.76
C ARG A 86 8.83 -14.98 -4.58
N LYS A 87 9.00 -15.53 -3.37
CA LYS A 87 10.07 -16.49 -3.07
C LYS A 87 9.76 -17.90 -3.59
N HIS A 88 8.48 -18.28 -3.60
CA HIS A 88 8.03 -19.61 -4.01
C HIS A 88 7.70 -19.75 -5.50
N TRP A 89 7.66 -18.66 -6.27
CA TRP A 89 7.46 -18.69 -7.72
C TRP A 89 8.70 -19.29 -8.44
N PRO A 90 8.59 -20.47 -9.10
CA PRO A 90 9.68 -21.04 -9.89
C PRO A 90 9.56 -20.61 -11.37
N GLY A 91 10.64 -20.10 -11.97
CA GLY A 91 10.71 -19.92 -13.44
C GLY A 91 11.65 -18.82 -13.95
N VAL A 92 11.83 -18.81 -15.28
CA VAL A 92 12.59 -17.83 -16.09
C VAL A 92 12.16 -16.39 -15.82
N GLU A 93 10.86 -16.22 -15.52
CA GLU A 93 10.23 -14.94 -15.21
C GLU A 93 10.89 -14.22 -14.02
N LYS A 94 11.35 -14.98 -13.00
CA LYS A 94 12.04 -14.40 -11.84
C LYS A 94 13.40 -13.80 -12.22
N THR A 95 14.16 -14.48 -13.07
CA THR A 95 15.50 -14.03 -13.48
C THR A 95 15.43 -12.80 -14.39
N GLU A 96 14.46 -12.76 -15.30
CA GLU A 96 14.24 -11.59 -16.16
C GLU A 96 13.64 -10.40 -15.39
N LEU A 97 12.74 -10.64 -14.43
CA LEU A 97 12.25 -9.62 -13.51
C LEU A 97 13.40 -9.04 -12.67
N GLU A 98 14.26 -9.88 -12.11
CA GLU A 98 15.42 -9.44 -11.31
C GLU A 98 16.40 -8.59 -12.13
N LYS A 99 16.66 -8.97 -13.39
CA LYS A 99 17.49 -8.15 -14.31
C LYS A 99 16.83 -6.80 -14.61
N ARG A 100 15.52 -6.77 -14.87
CA ARG A 100 14.77 -5.53 -15.11
C ARG A 100 14.77 -4.63 -13.87
N GLU A 101 14.52 -5.20 -12.70
CA GLU A 101 14.59 -4.47 -11.42
C GLU A 101 16.00 -3.92 -11.17
N ALA A 102 17.05 -4.68 -11.48
CA ALA A 102 18.43 -4.22 -11.32
C ALA A 102 18.76 -3.05 -12.27
N ALA A 103 18.34 -3.14 -13.53
CA ALA A 103 18.49 -2.06 -14.51
C ALA A 103 17.69 -0.80 -14.09
N GLU A 104 16.49 -0.99 -13.56
CA GLU A 104 15.67 0.11 -13.05
C GLU A 104 16.26 0.75 -11.80
N ARG A 105 16.82 -0.04 -10.88
CA ARG A 105 17.57 0.48 -9.72
C ARG A 105 18.80 1.27 -10.14
N ALA A 106 19.54 0.81 -11.16
CA ALA A 106 20.68 1.54 -11.71
C ALA A 106 20.25 2.86 -12.36
N ARG A 107 19.17 2.84 -13.15
CA ARG A 107 18.55 4.04 -13.73
C ARG A 107 18.12 5.00 -12.63
N TRP A 108 17.40 4.51 -11.63
CA TRP A 108 16.95 5.29 -10.48
C TRP A 108 18.13 5.92 -9.74
N ALA A 109 19.21 5.16 -9.49
CA ALA A 109 20.41 5.69 -8.84
C ALA A 109 21.00 6.88 -9.61
N SER A 110 20.99 6.82 -10.96
CA SER A 110 21.49 7.87 -11.84
C SER A 110 20.61 9.14 -11.92
N LEU A 111 19.35 9.08 -11.49
CA LEU A 111 18.44 10.23 -11.52
C LEU A 111 18.82 11.31 -10.48
N SER A 112 18.59 12.57 -10.84
CA SER A 112 18.72 13.69 -9.91
C SER A 112 17.64 13.62 -8.82
N THR A 113 17.86 14.27 -7.67
CA THR A 113 16.90 14.27 -6.55
C THR A 113 15.54 14.84 -6.94
N LYS A 114 15.51 15.81 -7.87
CA LYS A 114 14.26 16.38 -8.39
C LYS A 114 13.51 15.38 -9.26
N ASP A 115 14.23 14.68 -10.14
CA ASP A 115 13.64 13.68 -11.04
C ASP A 115 13.14 12.47 -10.24
N LYS A 116 13.89 12.04 -9.22
CA LYS A 116 13.45 11.01 -8.26
C LYS A 116 12.15 11.40 -7.57
N LEU A 117 12.04 12.64 -7.11
CA LEU A 117 10.81 13.10 -6.47
C LEU A 117 9.64 13.19 -7.47
N ALA A 118 9.88 13.69 -8.67
CA ALA A 118 8.87 13.79 -9.72
C ALA A 118 8.38 12.40 -10.15
N GLU A 119 9.29 11.45 -10.34
CA GLU A 119 8.93 10.07 -10.69
C GLU A 119 8.23 9.36 -9.53
N TRP A 120 8.70 9.55 -8.28
CA TRP A 120 8.03 8.99 -7.11
C TRP A 120 6.61 9.51 -6.94
N THR A 121 6.40 10.82 -7.08
CA THR A 121 5.08 11.45 -7.00
C THR A 121 4.16 11.01 -8.16
N ALA A 122 4.72 10.79 -9.35
CA ALA A 122 3.98 10.25 -10.49
C ALA A 122 3.58 8.77 -10.31
N ASN A 123 4.38 7.97 -9.59
CA ASN A 123 4.07 6.57 -9.31
C ASN A 123 3.15 6.40 -8.08
N HIS A 124 3.20 7.33 -7.12
CA HIS A 124 2.44 7.28 -5.86
C HIS A 124 1.38 8.38 -5.75
N GLN A 125 0.69 8.69 -6.86
CA GLN A 125 -0.25 9.81 -6.94
C GLN A 125 -1.33 9.79 -5.85
N LEU A 126 -1.87 8.60 -5.53
CA LEU A 126 -2.86 8.43 -4.47
C LEU A 126 -2.28 8.75 -3.09
N SER A 127 -1.08 8.26 -2.78
CA SER A 127 -0.39 8.56 -1.53
C SER A 127 -0.10 10.06 -1.38
N VAL A 128 0.27 10.73 -2.48
CA VAL A 128 0.51 12.17 -2.51
C VAL A 128 -0.76 12.96 -2.25
N ILE A 129 -1.90 12.58 -2.86
CA ILE A 129 -3.19 13.24 -2.62
C ILE A 129 -3.62 13.08 -1.17
N ILE A 130 -3.61 11.85 -0.67
CA ILE A 130 -4.03 11.57 0.71
C ILE A 130 -3.09 12.26 1.71
N GLY A 131 -1.78 12.24 1.45
CA GLY A 131 -0.79 12.95 2.25
C GLY A 131 -0.99 14.47 2.23
N SER A 132 -1.23 15.05 1.07
CA SER A 132 -1.50 16.49 0.91
C SER A 132 -2.80 16.92 1.58
N TRP A 133 -3.83 16.07 1.51
CA TRP A 133 -5.09 16.25 2.23
C TRP A 133 -4.85 16.25 3.75
N ALA A 134 -4.15 15.25 4.27
CA ALA A 134 -3.86 15.12 5.70
C ALA A 134 -3.02 16.30 6.20
N LEU A 135 -2.02 16.72 5.41
CA LEU A 135 -1.19 17.88 5.69
C LEU A 135 -2.03 19.17 5.76
N THR A 136 -2.91 19.37 4.78
CA THR A 136 -3.80 20.54 4.73
C THR A 136 -4.76 20.54 5.92
N MET A 137 -5.35 19.39 6.29
CA MET A 137 -6.18 19.27 7.49
C MET A 137 -5.40 19.58 8.75
N GLY A 138 -4.14 19.14 8.86
CA GLY A 138 -3.29 19.44 10.00
C GLY A 138 -3.03 20.95 10.15
N ILE A 139 -2.72 21.62 9.04
CA ILE A 139 -2.47 23.08 9.02
C ILE A 139 -3.75 23.85 9.38
N VAL A 140 -4.86 23.55 8.70
CA VAL A 140 -6.16 24.22 8.94
C VAL A 140 -6.65 23.96 10.36
N GLY A 141 -6.59 22.70 10.82
CA GLY A 141 -6.98 22.32 12.17
C GLY A 141 -6.18 23.05 13.24
N ASN A 142 -4.85 23.12 13.09
CA ASN A 142 -3.99 23.87 14.01
C ASN A 142 -4.33 25.37 14.01
N LYS A 143 -4.62 25.95 12.84
CA LYS A 143 -5.03 27.36 12.73
C LYS A 143 -6.38 27.63 13.40
N VAL A 144 -7.40 26.82 13.12
CA VAL A 144 -8.76 26.95 13.69
C VAL A 144 -8.76 26.75 15.21
N MET A 145 -7.96 25.80 15.72
CA MET A 145 -7.86 25.57 17.17
C MET A 145 -7.22 26.75 17.91
N ARG A 146 -6.30 27.48 17.27
CA ARG A 146 -5.58 28.62 17.86
C ARG A 146 -6.30 29.96 17.73
N ASP A 147 -7.36 30.05 16.94
CA ASP A 147 -8.11 31.30 16.75
C ASP A 147 -8.91 31.66 18.03
N PRO A 148 -8.58 32.76 18.73
CA PRO A 148 -9.28 33.14 19.96
C PRO A 148 -10.62 33.84 19.71
N LEU A 149 -10.93 34.25 18.48
CA LEU A 149 -12.10 35.08 18.14
C LEU A 149 -13.39 34.28 17.95
N MET A 150 -13.35 32.95 17.97
CA MET A 150 -14.52 32.09 17.73
C MET A 150 -14.89 31.26 18.96
N SER A 151 -16.18 31.25 19.30
CA SER A 151 -16.74 30.35 20.31
C SER A 151 -16.55 28.88 19.89
N THR A 152 -16.38 27.99 20.86
CA THR A 152 -16.16 26.54 20.63
C THR A 152 -17.25 25.87 19.76
N PRO A 153 -18.54 26.22 19.85
CA PRO A 153 -19.55 25.67 18.95
C PRO A 153 -19.34 26.08 17.48
N ASN A 154 -18.96 27.34 17.23
CA ASN A 154 -18.76 27.86 15.88
C ASN A 154 -17.55 27.20 15.20
N LYS A 155 -16.48 26.93 15.96
CA LYS A 155 -15.32 26.17 15.45
C LYS A 155 -15.72 24.78 14.97
N LEU A 156 -16.58 24.07 15.71
CA LEU A 156 -17.03 22.72 15.34
C LEU A 156 -17.82 22.69 14.04
N VAL A 157 -18.71 23.67 13.84
CA VAL A 157 -19.49 23.78 12.60
C VAL A 157 -18.57 24.02 11.41
N GLN A 158 -17.59 24.91 11.56
CA GLN A 158 -16.61 25.17 10.50
C GLN A 158 -15.76 23.94 10.19
N VAL A 159 -15.20 23.29 11.20
CA VAL A 159 -14.38 22.09 11.01
C VAL A 159 -15.16 21.02 10.22
N ARG A 160 -16.46 20.85 10.50
CA ARG A 160 -17.30 19.90 9.74
C ARG A 160 -17.47 20.29 8.28
N LEU A 161 -17.75 21.57 7.98
CA LEU A 161 -17.87 22.07 6.61
C LEU A 161 -16.56 21.90 5.82
N TRP A 162 -15.44 22.26 6.43
CA TRP A 162 -14.11 22.08 5.84
C TRP A 162 -13.80 20.60 5.58
N ALA A 163 -14.07 19.73 6.55
CA ALA A 163 -13.82 18.29 6.43
C ALA A 163 -14.64 17.65 5.29
N GLN A 164 -15.92 18.01 5.19
CA GLN A 164 -16.79 17.52 4.12
C GLN A 164 -16.33 18.02 2.74
N GLY A 165 -16.03 19.31 2.61
CA GLY A 165 -15.51 19.88 1.35
C GLY A 165 -14.19 19.24 0.91
N LEU A 166 -13.27 19.01 1.85
CA LEU A 166 -11.99 18.35 1.57
C LEU A 166 -12.17 16.89 1.13
N THR A 167 -13.12 16.18 1.74
CA THR A 167 -13.42 14.79 1.36
C THR A 167 -13.95 14.72 -0.07
N ILE A 168 -14.89 15.60 -0.44
CA ILE A 168 -15.42 15.70 -1.80
C ILE A 168 -14.28 16.02 -2.78
N GLY A 169 -13.41 16.97 -2.44
CA GLY A 169 -12.24 17.32 -3.25
C GLY A 169 -11.31 16.13 -3.50
N VAL A 170 -11.02 15.33 -2.46
CA VAL A 170 -10.20 14.11 -2.60
C VAL A 170 -10.88 13.07 -3.48
N VAL A 171 -12.18 12.82 -3.30
CA VAL A 171 -12.91 11.85 -4.12
C VAL A 171 -12.86 12.25 -5.59
N ILE A 172 -13.06 13.53 -5.91
CA ILE A 172 -12.96 14.05 -7.28
C ILE A 172 -11.55 13.89 -7.82
N ALA A 173 -10.53 14.26 -7.05
CA ALA A 173 -9.12 14.13 -7.46
C ALA A 173 -8.74 12.66 -7.73
N THR A 174 -9.12 11.75 -6.83
CA THR A 174 -8.91 10.30 -6.98
C THR A 174 -9.67 9.74 -8.19
N ALA A 175 -10.90 10.16 -8.42
CA ALA A 175 -11.70 9.73 -9.57
C ALA A 175 -11.08 10.19 -10.89
N ALA A 176 -10.66 11.46 -10.98
CA ALA A 176 -10.01 12.01 -12.17
C ALA A 176 -8.70 11.28 -12.50
N LEU A 177 -7.89 10.98 -11.49
CA LEU A 177 -6.67 10.18 -11.66
C LEU A 177 -6.95 8.74 -12.05
N THR A 178 -7.92 8.10 -11.40
CA THR A 178 -8.28 6.72 -11.74
C THR A 178 -8.75 6.64 -13.20
N HIS A 179 -9.49 7.64 -13.66
CA HIS A 179 -9.91 7.75 -15.06
C HIS A 179 -8.72 7.97 -16.01
N SER A 180 -7.78 8.85 -15.67
CA SER A 180 -6.59 9.10 -16.50
C SER A 180 -5.66 7.88 -16.58
N GLN A 181 -5.49 7.15 -15.48
CA GLN A 181 -4.75 5.89 -15.43
C GLN A 181 -5.43 4.81 -16.28
N ARG A 182 -6.76 4.67 -16.19
CA ARG A 182 -7.53 3.76 -17.06
C ARG A 182 -7.38 4.12 -18.53
N ALA A 183 -7.44 5.40 -18.88
CA ALA A 183 -7.25 5.87 -20.26
C ALA A 183 -5.83 5.59 -20.77
N ARG A 184 -4.81 5.79 -19.92
CA ARG A 184 -3.41 5.45 -20.24
C ARG A 184 -3.23 3.94 -20.42
N ALA A 185 -3.80 3.14 -19.53
CA ALA A 185 -3.77 1.68 -19.62
C ALA A 185 -4.49 1.17 -20.89
N ALA A 186 -5.63 1.77 -21.25
CA ALA A 186 -6.35 1.44 -22.48
C ALA A 186 -5.51 1.73 -23.73
N ARG A 187 -4.77 2.86 -23.77
CA ARG A 187 -3.84 3.18 -24.87
C ARG A 187 -2.65 2.23 -24.94
N MET A 188 -2.10 1.84 -23.79
CA MET A 188 -0.98 0.87 -23.75
C MET A 188 -1.42 -0.53 -24.19
N ARG A 189 -2.65 -0.94 -23.84
CA ARG A 189 -3.26 -2.20 -24.34
C ARG A 189 -3.43 -2.22 -25.86
N THR A 190 -3.54 -1.06 -26.51
CA THR A 190 -3.64 -0.99 -27.98
C THR A 190 -2.27 -1.17 -28.66
N TYR A 191 -1.16 -1.03 -27.93
CA TYR A 191 0.22 -1.11 -28.47
C TYR A 191 0.94 -2.42 -28.14
N SER A 192 0.56 -3.15 -27.08
CA SER A 192 1.03 -4.53 -26.84
C SER A 192 0.05 -5.53 -27.44
N PRO A 193 0.35 -6.19 -28.57
CA PRO A 193 -0.28 -7.47 -28.86
C PRO A 193 0.10 -8.42 -27.72
N ASP A 194 -0.87 -9.09 -27.12
CA ASP A 194 -0.72 -9.99 -25.98
C ASP A 194 0.26 -11.15 -26.27
N HIS A 195 1.55 -10.87 -26.15
CA HIS A 195 2.62 -11.86 -26.26
C HIS A 195 3.30 -12.12 -24.92
N THR A 196 2.89 -11.49 -23.82
CA THR A 196 3.49 -11.79 -22.50
C THR A 196 3.27 -13.26 -22.13
N TRP A 197 2.04 -13.77 -22.26
CA TRP A 197 1.74 -15.18 -22.00
C TRP A 197 2.31 -16.12 -23.08
N ALA A 198 2.28 -15.70 -24.36
CA ALA A 198 2.83 -16.49 -25.45
C ALA A 198 4.36 -16.65 -25.32
N HIS A 199 5.07 -15.57 -24.98
CA HIS A 199 6.50 -15.57 -24.72
C HIS A 199 6.86 -16.40 -23.48
N LEU A 200 6.06 -16.33 -22.42
CA LEU A 200 6.25 -17.17 -21.23
C LEU A 200 6.08 -18.66 -21.55
N LEU A 201 5.11 -19.02 -22.41
CA LEU A 201 4.91 -20.39 -22.85
C LEU A 201 6.05 -20.86 -23.75
N ASP A 202 6.46 -20.05 -24.73
CA ASP A 202 7.58 -20.36 -25.64
C ASP A 202 8.90 -20.56 -24.88
N GLU A 203 9.19 -19.72 -23.88
CA GLU A 203 10.37 -19.89 -23.02
C GLU A 203 10.32 -21.20 -22.21
N GLN A 204 9.15 -21.55 -21.66
CA GLN A 204 8.97 -22.84 -20.96
C GLN A 204 9.16 -24.05 -21.89
N HIS A 205 8.70 -23.95 -23.14
CA HIS A 205 8.89 -24.99 -24.15
C HIS A 205 10.38 -25.18 -24.48
N LEU A 206 11.11 -24.09 -24.69
CA LEU A 206 12.55 -24.11 -24.99
C LEU A 206 13.38 -24.71 -23.84
N GLU A 207 13.02 -24.44 -22.58
CA GLU A 207 13.72 -25.05 -21.44
C GLU A 207 13.46 -26.54 -21.30
N LYS A 208 12.23 -27.01 -21.54
CA LYS A 208 11.93 -28.46 -21.56
C LYS A 208 12.74 -29.18 -22.63
N GLU A 209 12.89 -28.57 -23.80
CA GLU A 209 13.72 -29.13 -24.87
C GLU A 209 15.22 -29.15 -24.52
N ARG A 210 15.73 -28.14 -23.81
CA ARG A 210 17.13 -28.11 -23.32
C ARG A 210 17.38 -29.14 -22.22
N ALA A 211 16.44 -29.30 -21.28
CA ALA A 211 16.51 -30.28 -20.21
C ALA A 211 16.42 -31.72 -20.73
N GLN A 212 15.77 -31.94 -21.88
CA GLN A 212 15.63 -33.25 -22.51
C GLN A 212 16.81 -33.62 -23.43
N LYS A 213 17.63 -32.64 -23.83
CA LYS A 213 18.87 -32.81 -24.60
C LYS A 213 20.14 -33.00 -23.75
N THR A 214 20.02 -32.89 -22.43
CA THR A 214 21.11 -33.09 -21.46
C THR A 214 20.92 -34.43 -20.76
#